data_AF-H2YE24-F1
#
_entry.id   AF-H2YE24-F1
#
_cell.length_a   1.000
_cell.length_b   1.000
_cell.length_c   1.000
_cell.angle_alpha   90.00
_cell.angle_beta   90.00
_cell.angle_gamma   90.00
#
_symmetry.space_group_name_H-M   'P 1'
#
loop_
_entity.id
_entity.type
_entity.pdbx_description
1 polymer ?
#
loop_
_entity_poly.entity_id
_entity_poly.type
_entity_poly.pdbx_seq_one_letter_code
_entity_poly.pdbx_strand_id
1 'polypeptide(L)'
;MFESNFYSVLLLVLLSTLVFARENLVSEFAKSHVRNVRSIVVEEDTSSVNKRDANSACVPPLNFIQKLTPGRTQHTFSNDNNPSISLTWSGTNGVMLALTTITNLFLAQSSRLYRSTDRGKTFSDISSQLSGGYIRKTSGMQVNPSDTAMVILFGYDTPYSTSHTTIYTTNNGWENHSQRLCFHLKLTPPVSNSTHSHKKRTDCLQRQ
;
A
#
# COMPACT_ATOMS: atom_id res chain seq x y z
N MET A 1 4.47 -50.59 -11.75
CA MET A 1 5.77 -49.88 -11.63
C MET A 1 5.78 -48.57 -12.43
N PHE A 2 4.70 -47.77 -12.41
CA PHE A 2 4.59 -46.53 -13.20
C PHE A 2 4.11 -45.30 -12.39
N GLU A 3 3.70 -45.45 -11.13
CA GLU A 3 3.15 -44.32 -10.34
C GLU A 3 4.23 -43.47 -9.66
N SER A 4 5.43 -43.99 -9.38
CA SER A 4 6.49 -43.23 -8.69
C SER A 4 7.11 -42.12 -9.55
N ASN A 5 7.06 -42.26 -10.87
CA ASN A 5 7.70 -41.31 -11.80
C ASN A 5 6.84 -40.06 -12.03
N PHE A 6 5.52 -40.15 -11.81
CA PHE A 6 4.61 -39.02 -12.03
C PHE A 6 4.76 -37.94 -10.95
N TYR A 7 4.88 -38.35 -9.69
CA TYR A 7 5.08 -37.43 -8.56
C TYR A 7 6.43 -36.73 -8.60
N SER A 8 7.49 -37.43 -9.07
CA SER A 8 8.83 -36.85 -9.19
C SER A 8 8.88 -35.75 -10.27
N VAL A 9 8.26 -35.99 -11.43
CA VAL A 9 8.18 -35.00 -12.51
C VAL A 9 7.32 -33.81 -12.09
N LEU A 10 6.19 -34.05 -11.41
CA LEU A 10 5.33 -32.97 -10.91
C LEU A 10 6.05 -32.09 -9.87
N LEU A 11 6.84 -32.69 -8.97
CA LEU A 11 7.63 -31.95 -7.98
C LEU A 11 8.71 -31.08 -8.64
N LEU A 12 9.37 -31.58 -9.69
CA LEU A 12 10.38 -30.84 -10.44
C LEU A 12 9.77 -29.66 -11.22
N VAL A 13 8.58 -29.85 -11.80
CA VAL A 13 7.85 -28.76 -12.48
C VAL A 13 7.43 -27.68 -11.46
N LEU A 14 6.93 -28.07 -10.29
CA LEU A 14 6.56 -27.12 -9.23
C LEU A 14 7.78 -26.35 -8.68
N LEU A 15 8.91 -27.02 -8.48
CA LEU A 15 10.15 -26.37 -8.03
C LEU A 15 10.70 -25.40 -9.08
N SER A 16 10.65 -25.74 -10.37
CA SER A 16 11.11 -24.85 -11.44
C SER A 16 10.26 -23.57 -11.52
N THR A 17 8.93 -23.69 -11.44
CA THR A 17 8.02 -22.52 -11.45
C THR A 17 8.20 -21.61 -10.24
N LEU A 18 8.53 -22.18 -9.06
CA LEU A 18 8.87 -21.40 -7.86
C LEU A 18 10.18 -20.61 -8.02
N VAL A 19 11.19 -21.18 -8.68
CA VAL A 19 12.46 -20.48 -8.97
C VAL A 19 12.25 -19.34 -9.96
N PHE A 20 11.51 -19.57 -11.06
CA PHE A 20 11.18 -18.52 -12.03
C PHE A 20 10.31 -17.39 -11.44
N ALA A 21 9.43 -17.69 -10.49
CA ALA A 21 8.65 -16.66 -9.78
C ALA A 21 9.53 -15.74 -8.92
N ARG A 22 10.64 -16.25 -8.37
CA ARG A 22 11.54 -15.49 -7.50
C ARG A 22 12.37 -14.47 -8.29
N GLU A 23 12.82 -14.80 -9.50
CA GLU A 23 13.60 -13.88 -10.34
C GLU A 23 12.74 -12.74 -10.93
N ASN A 24 11.49 -13.03 -11.30
CA ASN A 24 10.58 -11.99 -11.80
C ASN A 24 10.25 -10.92 -10.76
N LEU A 25 10.09 -11.31 -9.48
CA LEU A 25 9.82 -10.35 -8.39
C LEU A 25 10.98 -9.36 -8.18
N VAL A 26 12.23 -9.82 -8.31
CA VAL A 26 13.41 -8.94 -8.18
C VAL A 26 13.50 -7.94 -9.34
N SER A 27 13.08 -8.33 -10.55
CA SER A 27 13.13 -7.45 -11.73
C SER A 27 12.06 -6.34 -11.73
N GLU A 28 10.88 -6.61 -11.16
CA GLU A 28 9.78 -5.64 -11.04
C GLU A 28 10.09 -4.52 -10.05
N PHE A 29 10.76 -4.83 -8.92
CA PHE A 29 11.19 -3.80 -7.96
C PHE A 29 12.21 -2.82 -8.54
N ALA A 30 13.07 -3.26 -9.47
CA ALA A 30 14.07 -2.40 -10.10
C ALA A 30 13.48 -1.39 -11.10
N LYS A 31 12.32 -1.69 -11.72
CA LYS A 31 11.70 -0.83 -12.73
C LYS A 31 10.84 0.30 -12.16
N SER A 32 10.46 0.22 -10.89
CA SER A 32 9.58 1.20 -10.22
C SER A 32 10.29 2.50 -9.80
N HIS A 33 11.61 2.64 -10.02
CA HIS A 33 12.38 3.84 -9.64
C HIS A 33 12.97 4.60 -10.83
N VAL A 34 12.25 4.67 -11.95
CA VAL A 34 12.51 5.71 -12.96
C VAL A 34 12.04 7.04 -12.39
N ARG A 35 12.99 7.81 -11.85
CA ARG A 35 12.79 9.16 -11.32
C ARG A 35 12.11 10.05 -12.36
N ASN A 36 10.98 10.62 -11.97
CA ASN A 36 10.38 11.76 -12.65
C ASN A 36 11.27 12.98 -12.34
N VAL A 37 12.13 13.35 -13.29
CA VAL A 37 12.98 14.55 -13.21
C VAL A 37 12.08 15.76 -13.36
N ARG A 38 11.63 16.35 -12.24
CA ARG A 38 11.06 17.70 -12.25
C ARG A 38 12.16 18.66 -12.69
N SER A 39 11.89 19.46 -13.71
CA SER A 39 12.72 20.58 -14.15
C SER A 39 12.90 21.55 -12.98
N ILE A 40 14.15 21.72 -12.55
CA ILE A 40 14.54 22.70 -11.54
C ILE A 40 14.34 24.08 -12.16
N VAL A 41 13.31 24.79 -11.71
CA VAL A 41 13.31 26.25 -11.77
C VAL A 41 14.40 26.70 -10.82
N VAL A 42 15.41 27.39 -11.34
CA VAL A 42 16.49 27.97 -10.56
C VAL A 42 15.89 29.13 -9.77
N GLU A 43 15.37 28.84 -8.59
CA GLU A 43 15.07 29.83 -7.57
C GLU A 43 16.33 29.99 -6.72
N GLU A 44 16.76 31.23 -6.53
CA GLU A 44 18.04 31.61 -5.91
C GLU A 44 18.05 31.24 -4.43
N ASP A 45 18.54 30.03 -4.14
CA ASP A 45 18.49 29.40 -2.83
C ASP A 45 19.71 29.83 -2.00
N THR A 46 19.51 30.77 -1.07
CA THR A 46 20.52 31.20 -0.08
C THR A 46 20.72 30.19 1.06
N SER A 47 20.29 28.93 0.92
CA SER A 47 20.57 27.90 1.92
C SER A 47 21.88 27.17 1.60
N SER A 48 22.97 27.56 2.26
CA SER A 48 24.25 26.85 2.18
C SER A 48 24.11 25.47 2.84
N VAL A 49 23.70 24.46 2.07
CA VAL A 49 23.81 23.07 2.48
C VAL A 49 25.31 22.76 2.55
N ASN A 50 25.85 22.74 3.76
CA ASN A 50 27.24 22.35 4.04
C ASN A 50 27.44 20.90 3.58
N LYS A 51 27.79 20.71 2.31
CA LYS A 51 28.28 19.44 1.78
C LYS A 51 29.59 19.13 2.50
N ARG A 52 29.58 18.09 3.34
CA ARG A 52 30.79 17.63 4.01
C ARG A 52 31.75 17.06 2.97
N ASP A 53 33.04 17.31 3.18
CA ASP A 53 34.12 16.77 2.39
C ASP A 53 34.08 15.23 2.42
N ALA A 54 34.11 14.60 1.24
CA ALA A 54 33.97 13.15 1.06
C ALA A 54 35.11 12.35 1.73
N ASN A 55 36.19 13.04 2.12
CA ASN A 55 37.37 12.47 2.76
C ASN A 55 37.40 12.65 4.28
N SER A 56 36.39 13.29 4.88
CA SER A 56 36.29 13.40 6.34
C SER A 56 35.80 12.09 6.94
N ALA A 57 36.60 11.46 7.80
CA ALA A 57 36.17 10.29 8.55
C ALA A 57 34.87 10.62 9.32
N CYS A 58 33.84 9.78 9.17
CA CYS A 58 32.56 9.94 9.85
C CYS A 58 32.73 9.69 11.37
N VAL A 59 33.17 10.71 12.10
CA VAL A 59 33.26 10.66 13.56
C VAL A 59 31.89 11.05 14.13
N PRO A 60 31.15 10.13 14.78
CA PRO A 60 29.91 10.49 15.45
C PRO A 60 30.20 11.49 16.57
N PRO A 61 29.30 12.46 16.82
CA PRO A 61 29.50 13.44 17.89
C PRO A 61 29.60 12.74 19.25
N LEU A 62 30.25 13.40 20.21
CA LEU A 62 30.38 12.88 21.57
C LEU A 62 28.98 12.53 22.14
N ASN A 63 28.88 11.38 22.81
CA ASN A 63 27.64 10.85 23.40
C ASN A 63 26.50 10.59 22.40
N PHE A 64 26.81 10.40 21.10
CA PHE A 64 25.81 10.12 20.06
C PHE A 64 24.85 8.97 20.41
N ILE A 65 25.38 7.82 20.84
CA ILE A 65 24.55 6.67 21.22
C ILE A 65 23.66 7.01 22.42
N GLN A 66 24.20 7.68 23.45
CA GLN A 66 23.42 8.08 24.63
C GLN A 66 22.31 9.08 24.28
N LYS A 67 22.51 9.93 23.27
CA LYS A 67 21.47 10.85 22.77
C LYS A 67 20.40 10.14 21.93
N LEU A 68 20.76 9.07 21.21
CA LEU A 68 19.83 8.31 20.36
C LEU A 68 19.00 7.28 21.11
N THR A 69 19.61 6.57 22.08
CA THR A 69 18.96 5.45 22.77
C THR A 69 17.62 5.82 23.40
N PRO A 70 17.45 6.97 24.09
CA PRO A 70 16.16 7.37 24.66
C PRO A 70 15.06 7.60 23.62
N GLY A 71 15.43 7.95 22.38
CA GLY A 71 14.51 8.22 21.27
C GLY A 71 14.21 7.00 20.39
N ARG A 72 14.88 5.86 20.60
CA ARG A 72 14.71 4.65 19.80
C ARG A 72 13.41 3.95 20.20
N THR A 73 12.50 3.81 19.24
CA THR A 73 11.24 3.09 19.41
C THR A 73 11.18 1.91 18.45
N GLN A 74 10.45 0.86 18.84
CA GLN A 74 10.17 -0.30 18.01
C GLN A 74 8.68 -0.63 18.14
N HIS A 75 8.01 -0.80 17.02
CA HIS A 75 6.63 -1.25 16.95
C HIS A 75 6.56 -2.56 16.16
N THR A 76 5.78 -3.51 16.65
CA THR A 76 5.57 -4.81 16.01
C THR A 76 4.09 -4.96 15.67
N PHE A 77 3.79 -5.18 14.39
CA PHE A 77 2.44 -5.47 13.92
C PHE A 77 2.10 -6.94 14.22
N SER A 78 1.55 -7.20 15.40
CA SER A 78 1.18 -8.55 15.85
C SER A 78 -0.08 -9.04 15.13
N ASN A 79 -0.15 -10.34 14.83
CA ASN A 79 -1.29 -11.00 14.19
C ASN A 79 -1.67 -10.46 12.80
N ASP A 80 -0.70 -9.87 12.11
CA ASP A 80 -0.82 -9.46 10.71
C ASP A 80 0.03 -10.36 9.82
N ASN A 81 -0.65 -11.14 8.98
CA ASN A 81 -0.01 -12.08 8.04
C ASN A 81 0.01 -11.53 6.62
N ASN A 82 -0.41 -10.28 6.41
CA ASN A 82 -0.37 -9.65 5.10
C ASN A 82 1.09 -9.34 4.70
N PRO A 83 1.58 -9.84 3.56
CA PRO A 83 2.99 -9.72 3.20
C PRO A 83 3.34 -8.36 2.56
N SER A 84 2.34 -7.58 2.11
CA SER A 84 2.57 -6.27 1.50
C SER A 84 2.20 -5.17 2.48
N ILE A 85 3.08 -4.17 2.61
CA ILE A 85 2.86 -2.97 3.41
C ILE A 85 3.02 -1.71 2.56
N SER A 86 2.15 -0.72 2.77
CA SER A 86 2.25 0.62 2.23
C SER A 86 2.16 1.63 3.37
N LEU A 87 2.97 2.68 3.32
CA LEU A 87 3.02 3.74 4.32
C LEU A 87 2.76 5.07 3.65
N THR A 88 1.95 5.92 4.29
CA THR A 88 1.78 7.31 3.87
C THR A 88 1.68 8.24 5.07
N TRP A 89 2.16 9.46 4.91
CA TRP A 89 1.80 10.56 5.79
C TRP A 89 0.35 10.97 5.49
N SER A 90 -0.39 11.35 6.53
CA SER A 90 -1.75 11.87 6.36
C SER A 90 -2.05 12.91 7.44
N GLY A 91 -2.44 14.11 7.04
CA GLY A 91 -2.72 15.22 7.97
C GLY A 91 -1.47 15.93 8.45
N THR A 92 -1.61 16.61 9.58
CA THR A 92 -0.54 17.41 10.22
C THR A 92 0.10 16.66 11.39
N ASN A 93 1.19 17.21 11.94
CA ASN A 93 1.83 16.72 13.16
C ASN A 93 2.41 15.29 13.14
N GLY A 94 2.62 14.75 11.94
CA GLY A 94 3.31 13.47 11.79
C GLY A 94 2.40 12.25 11.95
N VAL A 95 1.12 12.40 11.63
CA VAL A 95 0.22 11.26 11.49
C VAL A 95 0.65 10.41 10.28
N MET A 96 0.69 9.09 10.48
CA MET A 96 1.04 8.12 9.44
C MET A 96 0.01 7.01 9.39
N LEU A 97 -0.29 6.53 8.19
CA LEU A 97 -1.09 5.34 7.96
C LEU A 97 -0.19 4.22 7.44
N ALA A 98 -0.35 3.02 7.99
CA ALA A 98 0.25 1.80 7.47
C ALA A 98 -0.88 0.86 7.03
N LEU A 99 -0.91 0.53 5.74
CA LEU A 99 -1.88 -0.37 5.14
C LEU A 99 -1.17 -1.67 4.80
N THR A 100 -1.67 -2.80 5.28
CA THR A 100 -1.19 -4.11 4.88
C THR A 100 -2.23 -4.86 4.08
N THR A 101 -1.78 -5.57 3.05
CA THR A 101 -2.65 -6.29 2.12
C THR A 101 -2.06 -7.64 1.73
N ILE A 102 -2.94 -8.57 1.38
CA ILE A 102 -2.58 -9.79 0.67
C ILE A 102 -3.54 -9.97 -0.50
N THR A 103 -2.98 -9.95 -1.70
CA THR A 103 -3.73 -10.28 -2.91
C THR A 103 -2.84 -11.11 -3.81
N ASN A 104 -3.14 -12.40 -3.90
CA ASN A 104 -2.64 -13.30 -4.92
C ASN A 104 -3.81 -14.11 -5.51
N LEU A 105 -3.57 -14.99 -6.47
CA LEU A 105 -4.63 -15.73 -7.17
C LEU A 105 -5.39 -16.73 -6.26
N PHE A 106 -4.79 -17.15 -5.16
CA PHE A 106 -5.27 -18.25 -4.31
C PHE A 106 -5.64 -17.81 -2.89
N LEU A 107 -5.23 -16.61 -2.48
CA LEU A 107 -5.37 -16.08 -1.14
C LEU A 107 -5.69 -14.57 -1.19
N ALA A 108 -6.80 -14.23 -0.55
CA ALA A 108 -7.24 -12.89 -0.26
C ALA A 108 -7.72 -12.86 1.19
N GLN A 109 -7.04 -12.06 2.01
CA GLN A 109 -7.40 -11.78 3.39
C GLN A 109 -7.85 -10.33 3.46
N SER A 110 -8.69 -10.01 4.45
CA SER A 110 -9.00 -8.63 4.77
C SER A 110 -7.73 -7.84 5.02
N SER A 111 -7.69 -6.63 4.46
CA SER A 111 -6.58 -5.70 4.65
C SER A 111 -6.58 -5.18 6.08
N ARG A 112 -5.39 -4.88 6.60
CA ARG A 112 -5.25 -4.20 7.90
C ARG A 112 -4.85 -2.75 7.68
N LEU A 113 -5.38 -1.87 8.53
CA LEU A 113 -5.02 -0.46 8.54
C LEU A 113 -4.59 -0.09 9.94
N TYR A 114 -3.45 0.60 10.03
CA TYR A 114 -2.89 1.08 11.26
C TYR A 114 -2.64 2.58 11.18
N ARG A 115 -2.79 3.28 12.31
CA ARG A 115 -2.58 4.72 12.42
C ARG A 115 -1.59 5.05 13.51
N SER A 116 -0.63 5.91 13.19
CA SER A 116 0.29 6.54 14.14
C SER A 116 -0.02 8.02 14.26
N THR A 117 0.09 8.58 15.47
CA THR A 117 0.00 10.02 15.75
C THR A 117 1.34 10.61 16.22
N ASP A 118 2.40 9.80 16.22
CA ASP A 118 3.67 10.11 16.86
C ASP A 118 4.88 9.92 15.92
N ARG A 119 4.67 10.15 14.61
CA ARG A 119 5.68 9.98 13.54
C ARG A 119 6.18 8.55 13.39
N GLY A 120 5.29 7.58 13.58
CA GLY A 120 5.57 6.16 13.36
C GLY A 120 6.28 5.46 14.52
N LYS A 121 6.29 6.05 15.72
CA LYS A 121 6.87 5.38 16.90
C LYS A 121 5.95 4.28 17.41
N THR A 122 4.65 4.53 17.42
CA THR A 122 3.62 3.56 17.77
C THR A 122 2.48 3.60 16.74
N PHE A 123 1.79 2.47 16.60
CA PHE A 123 0.63 2.35 15.71
C PHE A 123 -0.54 1.68 16.44
N SER A 124 -1.75 2.14 16.15
CA SER A 124 -3.01 1.54 16.60
C SER A 124 -3.68 0.81 15.44
N ASP A 125 -4.18 -0.40 15.66
CA ASP A 125 -4.99 -1.14 14.69
C ASP A 125 -6.38 -0.48 14.57
N ILE A 126 -6.69 0.04 13.39
CA ILE A 126 -7.95 0.69 13.02
C ILE A 126 -8.64 -0.08 11.88
N SER A 127 -8.29 -1.34 11.66
CA SER A 127 -8.80 -2.19 10.58
C SER A 127 -10.32 -2.40 10.65
N SER A 128 -10.93 -2.23 11.83
CA SER A 128 -12.39 -2.26 12.00
C SER A 128 -13.09 -1.20 11.13
N GLN A 129 -12.43 -0.08 10.86
CA GLN A 129 -12.96 0.97 9.99
C GLN A 129 -13.01 0.58 8.50
N LEU A 130 -12.33 -0.48 8.09
CA LEU A 130 -12.44 -1.06 6.75
C LEU A 130 -13.55 -2.11 6.64
N SER A 131 -14.14 -2.52 7.77
CA SER A 131 -15.20 -3.54 7.85
C SER A 131 -14.85 -4.82 7.08
N GLY A 132 -13.62 -5.31 7.23
CA GLY A 132 -13.13 -6.51 6.53
C GLY A 132 -12.79 -6.31 5.05
N GLY A 133 -12.65 -5.07 4.58
CA GLY A 133 -12.36 -4.73 3.19
C GLY A 133 -11.08 -5.33 2.62
N TYR A 134 -11.08 -5.54 1.30
CA TYR A 134 -9.95 -6.06 0.53
C TYR A 134 -9.35 -4.92 -0.32
N ILE A 135 -8.33 -4.24 0.19
CA ILE A 135 -7.73 -3.08 -0.47
C ILE A 135 -6.79 -3.51 -1.60
N ARG A 136 -6.88 -2.81 -2.74
CA ARG A 136 -6.06 -3.05 -3.94
C ARG A 136 -4.66 -2.53 -3.72
N LYS A 137 -3.69 -3.44 -3.53
CA LYS A 137 -2.28 -3.07 -3.39
C LYS A 137 -1.74 -2.21 -4.54
N THR A 138 -2.25 -2.41 -5.75
CA THR A 138 -1.80 -1.72 -6.97
C THR A 138 -2.23 -0.26 -7.05
N SER A 139 -3.32 0.12 -6.36
CA SER A 139 -3.79 1.50 -6.32
C SER A 139 -3.15 2.30 -5.19
N GLY A 140 -2.51 1.64 -4.22
CA GLY A 140 -1.92 2.29 -3.05
C GLY A 140 -2.94 3.10 -2.24
N MET A 141 -2.42 4.02 -1.42
CA MET A 141 -3.22 5.02 -0.70
C MET A 141 -3.12 6.35 -1.43
N GLN A 142 -4.25 6.93 -1.83
CA GLN A 142 -4.27 8.23 -2.51
C GLN A 142 -4.51 9.33 -1.48
N VAL A 143 -3.52 10.21 -1.31
CA VAL A 143 -3.59 11.35 -0.40
C VAL A 143 -3.85 12.62 -1.21
N ASN A 144 -4.81 13.43 -0.79
CA ASN A 144 -5.07 14.70 -1.44
C ASN A 144 -3.89 15.67 -1.19
N PRO A 145 -3.29 16.25 -2.24
CA PRO A 145 -2.13 17.14 -2.09
C PRO A 145 -2.45 18.49 -1.43
N SER A 146 -3.71 18.94 -1.46
CA SER A 146 -4.16 20.19 -0.83
C SER A 146 -4.67 19.98 0.60
N ASP A 147 -5.16 18.79 0.90
CA ASP A 147 -5.60 18.38 2.24
C ASP A 147 -5.09 16.97 2.52
N THR A 148 -3.93 16.87 3.18
CA THR A 148 -3.31 15.58 3.45
C THR A 148 -4.11 14.72 4.44
N ALA A 149 -5.09 15.29 5.16
CA ALA A 149 -5.99 14.52 6.00
C ALA A 149 -7.04 13.76 5.18
N MET A 150 -7.25 14.15 3.91
CA MET A 150 -8.10 13.42 2.99
C MET A 150 -7.35 12.28 2.31
N VAL A 151 -7.81 11.05 2.55
CA VAL A 151 -7.21 9.82 2.04
C VAL A 151 -8.28 8.95 1.40
N ILE A 152 -7.98 8.42 0.22
CA ILE A 152 -8.84 7.51 -0.55
C ILE A 152 -8.13 6.16 -0.71
N LEU A 153 -8.84 5.08 -0.39
CA LEU A 153 -8.43 3.70 -0.61
C LEU A 153 -9.36 3.05 -1.64
N PHE A 154 -8.79 2.29 -2.56
CA PHE A 154 -9.54 1.50 -3.54
C PHE A 154 -9.51 0.04 -3.13
N GLY A 155 -10.69 -0.56 -2.98
CA GLY A 155 -10.86 -1.95 -2.62
C GLY A 155 -11.63 -2.74 -3.68
N TYR A 156 -11.67 -4.05 -3.45
CA TYR A 156 -12.58 -4.97 -4.10
C TYR A 156 -13.86 -5.07 -3.27
N ASP A 157 -14.99 -5.30 -3.94
CA ASP A 157 -16.29 -5.53 -3.31
C ASP A 157 -16.31 -6.89 -2.56
N THR A 158 -15.72 -7.90 -3.20
CA THR A 158 -15.50 -9.24 -2.63
C THR A 158 -14.09 -9.70 -2.96
N PRO A 159 -13.53 -10.68 -2.22
CA PRO A 159 -12.21 -11.20 -2.54
C PRO A 159 -12.17 -11.70 -3.99
N TYR A 160 -11.11 -11.33 -4.72
CA TYR A 160 -10.86 -11.63 -6.13
C TYR A 160 -11.78 -10.98 -7.17
N SER A 161 -12.83 -10.25 -6.77
CA SER A 161 -13.73 -9.61 -7.73
C SER A 161 -13.10 -8.34 -8.32
N THR A 162 -12.91 -8.33 -9.64
CA THR A 162 -12.44 -7.13 -10.37
C THR A 162 -13.58 -6.27 -10.91
N SER A 163 -14.81 -6.81 -10.91
CA SER A 163 -16.00 -6.21 -11.53
C SER A 163 -16.50 -4.96 -10.82
N HIS A 164 -16.32 -4.89 -9.50
CA HIS A 164 -16.78 -3.79 -8.67
C HIS A 164 -15.63 -3.16 -7.89
N THR A 165 -15.75 -1.85 -7.63
CA THR A 165 -14.77 -1.11 -6.83
C THR A 165 -15.47 -0.53 -5.62
N THR A 166 -14.84 -0.71 -4.46
CA THR A 166 -15.25 -0.06 -3.23
C THR A 166 -14.25 1.06 -2.95
N ILE A 167 -14.73 2.28 -2.70
CA ILE A 167 -13.90 3.39 -2.23
C ILE A 167 -14.11 3.51 -0.73
N TYR A 168 -13.01 3.67 -0.01
CA TYR A 168 -13.03 4.14 1.37
C TYR A 168 -12.40 5.53 1.38
N THR A 169 -13.07 6.50 1.98
CA THR A 169 -12.57 7.87 2.07
C THR A 169 -12.65 8.40 3.50
N THR A 170 -11.68 9.22 3.86
CA THR A 170 -11.65 10.03 5.08
C THR A 170 -11.31 11.47 4.71
N ASN A 171 -11.61 12.41 5.60
CA ASN A 171 -11.16 13.80 5.54
C ASN A 171 -10.46 14.23 6.85
N ASN A 172 -10.11 13.28 7.72
CA ASN A 172 -9.53 13.56 9.04
C ASN A 172 -8.38 12.61 9.41
N GLY A 173 -7.64 12.13 8.41
CA GLY A 173 -6.49 11.25 8.63
C GLY A 173 -6.86 9.95 9.35
N TRP A 174 -8.06 9.43 9.09
CA TRP A 174 -8.56 8.18 9.64
C TRP A 174 -8.73 8.18 11.18
N GLU A 175 -8.94 9.36 11.76
CA GLU A 175 -9.21 9.51 13.20
C GLU A 175 -10.59 8.96 13.59
N ASN A 176 -11.61 9.23 12.78
CA ASN A 176 -12.98 8.74 12.98
C ASN A 176 -13.44 7.88 11.79
N HIS A 177 -14.70 7.44 11.83
CA HIS A 177 -15.33 6.62 10.80
C HIS A 177 -15.01 7.09 9.37
N SER A 178 -14.55 6.15 8.56
CA SER A 178 -14.43 6.33 7.11
C SER A 178 -15.79 6.20 6.42
N GLN A 179 -15.97 6.92 5.31
CA GLN A 179 -17.12 6.73 4.44
C GLN A 179 -16.78 5.65 3.41
N ARG A 180 -17.59 4.60 3.35
CA ARG A 180 -17.51 3.54 2.34
C ARG A 180 -18.51 3.84 1.21
N LEU A 181 -17.99 4.00 0.00
CA LEU A 181 -18.77 4.24 -1.21
C LEU A 181 -18.61 3.05 -2.16
N CYS A 182 -19.71 2.41 -2.53
CA CYS A 182 -19.70 1.36 -3.55
C CYS A 182 -20.06 1.99 -4.91
N PHE A 183 -19.21 1.84 -5.92
CA PHE A 183 -19.45 2.38 -7.25
C PHE A 183 -18.93 1.43 -8.32
N HIS A 184 -19.69 1.32 -9.41
CA HIS A 184 -19.33 0.49 -10.54
C HIS A 184 -18.48 1.32 -11.52
N LEU A 185 -17.15 1.18 -11.47
CA LEU A 185 -16.30 1.69 -12.53
C LEU A 185 -16.53 0.85 -13.79
N LYS A 186 -17.43 1.31 -14.67
CA LYS A 186 -17.46 0.82 -16.04
C LYS A 186 -16.27 1.42 -16.77
N LEU A 187 -15.12 0.76 -16.68
CA LEU A 187 -14.05 1.00 -17.65
C LEU A 187 -14.55 0.43 -18.97
N THR A 188 -15.22 1.25 -19.77
CA THR A 188 -15.50 0.89 -21.15
C THR A 188 -14.15 0.71 -21.85
N PRO A 189 -13.84 -0.49 -22.38
CA PRO A 189 -12.70 -0.62 -23.29
C PRO A 189 -12.85 0.41 -24.42
N PRO A 190 -11.75 0.86 -25.05
CA PRO A 190 -11.85 1.73 -26.21
C PRO A 190 -12.82 1.11 -27.20
N VAL A 191 -13.87 1.88 -27.52
CA VAL A 191 -15.05 1.40 -28.23
C VAL A 191 -14.64 0.83 -29.58
N SER A 192 -14.80 -0.48 -29.75
CA SER A 192 -15.29 -1.01 -31.03
C SER A 192 -16.80 -1.14 -30.89
N ASN A 193 -17.51 -0.57 -31.85
CA ASN A 193 -18.95 -0.34 -31.82
C ASN A 193 -19.77 -1.56 -31.36
N SER A 194 -20.61 -1.40 -30.32
CA SER A 194 -21.99 -1.92 -30.32
C SER A 194 -22.79 -1.57 -29.06
N THR A 195 -23.91 -0.88 -29.32
CA THR A 195 -25.24 -0.89 -28.68
C THR A 195 -25.40 -1.06 -27.16
N HIS A 196 -25.89 0.02 -26.54
CA HIS A 196 -26.41 0.12 -25.18
C HIS A 196 -27.61 -0.79 -24.90
N SER A 197 -27.56 -1.55 -23.80
CA SER A 197 -28.74 -2.03 -23.08
C SER A 197 -28.69 -1.55 -21.63
N HIS A 198 -29.64 -0.69 -21.27
CA HIS A 198 -29.82 -0.21 -19.90
C HIS A 198 -30.58 -1.26 -19.08
N LYS A 199 -29.87 -1.95 -18.17
CA LYS A 199 -30.49 -2.67 -17.05
C LYS A 199 -30.20 -1.90 -15.77
N LYS A 200 -31.20 -1.19 -15.25
CA LYS A 200 -31.20 -0.72 -13.85
C LYS A 200 -31.43 -1.94 -12.96
N ARG A 201 -30.54 -2.19 -12.00
CA ARG A 201 -30.91 -2.98 -10.82
C ARG A 201 -30.14 -2.51 -9.59
N THR A 202 -30.94 -2.26 -8.57
CA THR A 202 -30.66 -2.00 -7.16
C THR A 202 -29.95 -3.18 -6.50
N ASP A 203 -28.88 -2.90 -5.75
CA ASP A 203 -28.67 -3.38 -4.37
C ASP A 203 -27.27 -2.97 -3.88
N CYS A 204 -27.24 -2.00 -2.95
CA CYS A 204 -26.19 -1.75 -1.96
C CYS A 204 -26.65 -0.61 -1.04
N LEU A 205 -27.77 -0.83 -0.36
CA LEU A 205 -28.12 -0.10 0.86
C LEU A 205 -28.39 -1.17 1.92
N GLN A 206 -27.36 -1.56 2.64
CA GLN A 206 -27.54 -2.03 4.00
C GLN A 206 -26.79 -1.08 4.93
N ARG A 207 -27.60 -0.24 5.59
CA ARG A 207 -27.40 0.32 6.94
C ARG A 207 -27.15 -0.87 7.88
N GLN A 208 -26.40 -0.80 8.98
CA GLN A 208 -26.07 0.26 9.93
C GLN A 208 -24.63 0.12 10.40
#